data_AF-A0AAW0YC55-F1
#
_entry.id   AF-A0AAW0YC55-F1
#
_cell.length_a   1.000
_cell.length_b   1.000
_cell.length_c   1.000
_cell.angle_alpha   90.00
_cell.angle_beta   90.00
_cell.angle_gamma   90.00
#
_symmetry.space_group_name_H-M   'P 1'
#
loop_
_entity.id
_entity.type
_entity.pdbx_description
1 polymer ?
#
loop_
_entity_poly.entity_id
_entity_poly.type
_entity_poly.pdbx_seq_one_letter_code
_entity_poly.pdbx_strand_id
1 'polypeptide(L)'
;EEERQRLGGSEQEPEQYFNITKAANFVPKFTESDPDRYFSFFEKTALEQGWPKQKWATLVRTQLVGKGFQRVETLEGQDFSDYDKIKEEVLLAYQMIPEKYRQKFRNQKFQDGQTLTEFGNEKLFLFKKWVCSKGVNKDYNKL
;
A
#
# COMPACT_ATOMS: atom_id res chain seq x y z
N GLU A 1 11.89 -22.13 -59.88
CA GLU A 1 11.63 -20.68 -59.78
C GLU A 1 10.14 -20.43 -60.06
N GLU A 2 9.30 -19.87 -59.20
CA GLU A 2 9.50 -18.95 -58.09
C GLU A 2 8.48 -19.23 -56.98
N GLU A 3 8.97 -19.45 -55.76
CA GLU A 3 8.19 -19.47 -54.54
C GLU A 3 7.62 -18.08 -54.27
N ARG A 4 6.29 -17.96 -54.30
CA ARG A 4 5.61 -16.75 -53.82
C ARG A 4 5.74 -16.67 -52.30
N GLN A 5 6.67 -15.82 -51.87
CA GLN A 5 6.88 -15.35 -50.51
C GLN A 5 5.56 -15.02 -49.81
N ARG A 6 5.22 -15.83 -48.81
CA ARG A 6 4.25 -15.47 -47.78
C ARG A 6 4.89 -14.39 -46.91
N LEU A 7 4.40 -13.15 -47.03
CA LEU A 7 4.66 -12.10 -46.05
C LEU A 7 4.05 -12.54 -44.72
N GLY A 8 4.89 -13.02 -43.82
CA GLY A 8 4.57 -13.16 -42.40
C GLY A 8 4.37 -11.77 -41.82
N GLY A 9 3.14 -11.27 -41.87
CA GLY A 9 2.72 -10.20 -40.98
C GLY A 9 2.86 -10.72 -39.56
N SER A 10 3.80 -10.18 -38.81
CA SER A 10 3.85 -10.33 -37.37
C SER A 10 2.56 -9.72 -36.82
N GLU A 11 1.54 -10.55 -36.61
CA GLU A 11 0.43 -10.25 -35.73
C GLU A 11 1.04 -10.05 -34.34
N GLN A 12 1.40 -8.80 -34.04
CA GLN A 12 1.59 -8.37 -32.66
C GLN A 12 0.20 -8.40 -32.03
N GLU A 13 -0.11 -9.51 -31.37
CA GLU A 13 -1.16 -9.64 -30.37
C GLU A 13 -1.22 -8.32 -29.57
N PRO A 14 -2.37 -7.65 -29.49
CA PRO A 14 -2.46 -6.39 -28.77
C PRO A 14 -2.15 -6.68 -27.30
N GLU A 15 -1.02 -6.18 -26.80
CA GLU A 15 -0.71 -6.15 -25.37
C GLU A 15 -1.98 -5.71 -24.65
N GLN A 16 -2.58 -6.60 -23.85
CA GLN A 16 -3.82 -6.30 -23.14
C GLN A 16 -3.61 -5.02 -22.34
N TYR A 17 -4.16 -3.92 -22.86
CA TYR A 17 -3.91 -2.60 -22.31
C TYR A 17 -4.48 -2.54 -20.90
N PHE A 18 -3.59 -2.47 -19.91
CA PHE A 18 -3.97 -2.39 -18.51
C PHE A 18 -4.84 -1.15 -18.28
N ASN A 19 -6.13 -1.37 -18.04
CA ASN A 19 -7.07 -0.28 -17.85
C ASN A 19 -7.03 0.23 -16.41
N ILE A 20 -6.28 1.32 -16.21
CA ILE A 20 -6.09 1.97 -14.91
C ILE A 20 -7.42 2.37 -14.28
N THR A 21 -8.39 2.86 -15.07
CA THR A 21 -9.70 3.29 -14.58
C THR A 21 -10.50 2.12 -14.01
N LYS A 22 -10.46 0.96 -14.68
CA LYS A 22 -11.10 -0.27 -14.17
C LYS A 22 -10.42 -0.76 -12.89
N ALA A 23 -9.09 -0.78 -12.86
CA ALA A 23 -8.33 -1.19 -11.68
C ALA A 23 -8.57 -0.27 -10.48
N ALA A 24 -8.69 1.05 -10.70
CA ALA A 24 -8.97 2.03 -9.64
C ALA A 24 -10.31 1.75 -8.91
N ASN A 25 -11.30 1.15 -9.57
CA ASN A 25 -12.56 0.77 -8.93
C ASN A 25 -12.42 -0.38 -7.92
N PHE A 26 -11.37 -1.20 -8.05
CA PHE A 26 -11.06 -2.27 -7.11
C PHE A 26 -10.12 -1.83 -5.99
N VAL A 27 -9.53 -0.63 -6.11
CA VAL A 27 -8.70 -0.08 -5.05
C VAL A 27 -9.62 0.45 -3.95
N PRO A 28 -9.47 0.01 -2.69
CA PRO A 28 -10.22 0.59 -1.58
C PRO A 28 -9.95 2.09 -1.46
N LYS A 29 -10.85 2.84 -0.84
CA LYS A 29 -10.60 4.26 -0.57
C LYS A 29 -9.46 4.42 0.44
N PHE A 30 -8.57 5.38 0.18
CA PHE A 30 -7.52 5.72 1.15
C PHE A 30 -8.14 6.24 2.45
N THR A 31 -7.61 5.77 3.58
CA THR A 31 -8.05 6.20 4.91
C THR A 31 -6.85 6.66 5.74
N GLU A 32 -6.84 7.94 6.13
CA GLU A 32 -5.75 8.55 6.92
C GLU A 32 -5.62 7.96 8.35
N SER A 33 -6.63 7.21 8.81
CA SER A 33 -6.63 6.58 10.13
C SER A 33 -5.67 5.39 10.24
N ASP A 34 -5.44 4.67 9.14
CA ASP A 34 -4.56 3.50 9.06
C ASP A 34 -3.96 3.31 7.64
N PRO A 35 -3.00 4.17 7.25
CA PRO A 35 -2.35 4.09 5.94
C PRO A 35 -1.67 2.74 5.68
N ASP A 36 -1.09 2.11 6.71
CA ASP A 36 -0.50 0.78 6.65
C ASP A 36 -1.48 -0.30 6.19
N ARG A 37 -2.69 -0.31 6.76
CA ARG A 37 -3.73 -1.28 6.40
C ARG A 37 -4.19 -1.05 4.97
N TYR A 38 -4.31 0.20 4.55
CA TYR A 38 -4.61 0.55 3.16
C TYR A 38 -3.58 -0.04 2.21
N PHE A 39 -2.28 0.22 2.42
CA PHE A 39 -1.22 -0.29 1.55
C PHE A 39 -1.18 -1.82 1.56
N SER A 40 -1.33 -2.44 2.74
CA SER A 40 -1.36 -3.90 2.86
C SER A 40 -2.53 -4.53 2.10
N PHE A 41 -3.70 -3.89 2.08
CA PHE A 41 -4.86 -4.36 1.32
C PHE A 41 -4.64 -4.15 -0.18
N PHE A 42 -4.19 -2.96 -0.57
CA PHE A 42 -3.89 -2.64 -1.97
C PHE A 42 -2.89 -3.62 -2.58
N GLU A 43 -1.77 -3.92 -1.89
CA GLU A 43 -0.76 -4.87 -2.37
C GLU A 43 -1.34 -6.27 -2.58
N LYS A 44 -2.17 -6.76 -1.66
CA LYS A 44 -2.84 -8.05 -1.80
C LYS A 44 -3.78 -8.08 -3.00
N THR A 45 -4.62 -7.06 -3.14
CA THR A 45 -5.54 -6.95 -4.29
C THR A 45 -4.77 -6.84 -5.60
N ALA A 46 -3.70 -6.05 -5.65
CA ALA A 46 -2.88 -5.89 -6.84
C ALA A 46 -2.19 -7.19 -7.25
N LEU A 47 -1.71 -7.98 -6.29
CA LEU A 47 -1.14 -9.31 -6.52
C LEU A 47 -2.20 -10.31 -6.99
N GLU A 48 -3.37 -10.35 -6.35
CA GLU A 48 -4.49 -11.22 -6.73
C GLU A 48 -4.99 -10.94 -8.16
N GLN A 49 -4.98 -9.67 -8.57
CA GLN A 49 -5.43 -9.23 -9.89
C GLN A 49 -4.30 -9.21 -10.94
N GLY A 50 -3.07 -9.58 -10.57
CA GLY A 50 -1.92 -9.59 -11.48
C GLY A 50 -1.55 -8.22 -12.05
N TRP A 51 -1.75 -7.13 -11.29
CA TRP A 51 -1.48 -5.78 -11.77
C TRP A 51 0.02 -5.52 -11.94
N PRO A 52 0.47 -4.91 -13.06
CA PRO A 52 1.87 -4.58 -13.27
C PRO A 52 2.35 -3.53 -12.25
N LYS A 53 3.49 -3.81 -11.58
CA LYS A 53 4.03 -2.95 -10.51
C LYS A 53 4.26 -1.50 -10.97
N GLN A 54 4.58 -1.29 -12.26
CA GLN A 54 4.77 0.03 -12.87
C GLN A 54 3.51 0.90 -12.82
N LYS A 55 2.31 0.30 -12.69
CA LYS A 55 1.04 1.01 -12.62
C LYS A 55 0.56 1.25 -11.17
N TRP A 56 1.20 0.60 -10.19
CA TRP A 56 0.79 0.72 -8.79
C TRP A 56 0.95 2.15 -8.27
N ALA A 57 2.05 2.81 -8.61
CA ALA A 57 2.30 4.23 -8.28
C ALA A 57 1.15 5.13 -8.75
N THR A 58 0.67 4.94 -9.98
CA THR A 58 -0.45 5.70 -10.54
C THR A 58 -1.77 5.38 -9.84
N LEU A 59 -2.05 4.10 -9.57
CA LEU A 59 -3.28 3.68 -8.89
C LEU A 59 -3.37 4.18 -7.44
N VAL A 60 -2.27 4.18 -6.72
CA VAL A 60 -2.24 4.69 -5.34
C VAL A 60 -2.45 6.20 -5.35
N ARG A 61 -1.72 6.94 -6.20
CA ARG A 61 -1.84 8.41 -6.25
C ARG A 61 -3.25 8.92 -6.52
N THR A 62 -4.03 8.22 -7.35
CA THR A 62 -5.42 8.60 -7.64
C THR A 62 -6.36 8.40 -6.44
N GLN A 63 -5.93 7.64 -5.44
CA GLN A 63 -6.72 7.30 -4.26
C GLN A 63 -6.26 8.04 -3.01
N LEU A 64 -5.01 8.51 -2.97
CA LEU A 64 -4.48 9.28 -1.85
C LEU A 64 -5.24 10.60 -1.68
N VAL A 65 -5.43 10.99 -0.43
CA VAL A 65 -6.03 12.27 -0.03
C VAL A 65 -5.29 12.83 1.19
N GLY A 66 -5.52 14.11 1.50
CA GLY A 66 -5.02 14.75 2.72
C GLY A 66 -3.50 14.83 2.77
N LYS A 67 -2.91 14.56 3.94
CA LYS A 67 -1.47 14.76 4.19
C LYS A 67 -0.57 13.84 3.37
N GLY A 68 -1.02 12.61 3.11
CA GLY A 68 -0.29 11.65 2.29
C GLY A 68 -0.18 12.13 0.84
N PHE A 69 -1.26 12.67 0.29
CA PHE A 69 -1.25 13.26 -1.05
C PHE A 69 -0.30 14.45 -1.15
N GLN A 70 -0.34 15.37 -0.17
CA GLN A 70 0.53 16.55 -0.14
C GLN A 70 2.02 16.20 -0.15
N ARG A 71 2.43 15.11 0.52
CA ARG A 71 3.82 14.63 0.45
C ARG A 71 4.18 14.10 -0.92
N VAL A 72 3.29 13.30 -1.50
CA VAL A 72 3.53 12.68 -2.81
C VAL A 72 3.53 13.72 -3.94
N GLU A 73 2.78 14.81 -3.80
CA GLU A 73 2.81 15.94 -4.74
C GLU A 73 4.17 16.64 -4.79
N THR A 74 4.95 16.61 -3.70
CA THR A 74 6.31 17.17 -3.68
C THR A 74 7.36 16.26 -4.33
N LEU A 75 7.00 15.03 -4.69
CA LEU A 75 7.89 14.10 -5.38
C LEU A 75 7.92 14.42 -6.89
N GLU A 76 9.12 14.47 -7.47
CA GLU A 76 9.32 14.72 -8.89
C GLU A 76 10.10 13.60 -9.57
N GLY A 77 10.01 13.52 -10.90
CA GLY A 77 10.82 12.62 -11.71
C GLY A 77 10.58 11.14 -11.42
N GLN A 78 11.66 10.42 -11.10
CA GLN A 78 11.65 8.96 -10.92
C GLN A 78 10.90 8.54 -9.66
N ASP A 79 10.98 9.35 -8.59
CA ASP A 79 10.31 9.08 -7.32
C ASP A 79 8.78 9.17 -7.45
N PHE A 80 8.29 10.03 -8.34
CA PHE A 80 6.86 10.16 -8.63
C PHE A 80 6.27 8.92 -9.33
N SER A 81 7.12 8.11 -9.97
CA SER A 81 6.70 6.86 -10.62
C SER A 81 7.05 5.60 -9.82
N ASP A 82 7.75 5.75 -8.69
CA ASP A 82 8.15 4.66 -7.82
C ASP A 82 7.11 4.44 -6.70
N TYR A 83 6.48 3.26 -6.73
CA TYR A 83 5.51 2.85 -5.73
C TYR A 83 6.12 2.77 -4.32
N ASP A 84 7.34 2.24 -4.21
CA ASP A 84 7.97 2.01 -2.91
C ASP A 84 8.31 3.37 -2.26
N LYS A 85 8.70 4.36 -3.06
CA LYS A 85 8.90 5.75 -2.62
C LYS A 85 7.62 6.46 -2.23
N ILE A 86 6.56 6.33 -3.02
CA ILE A 86 5.23 6.87 -2.67
C ILE A 86 4.74 6.29 -1.35
N LYS A 87 4.86 4.97 -1.18
CA LYS A 87 4.48 4.29 0.05
C LYS A 87 5.29 4.81 1.24
N GLU A 88 6.61 4.93 1.08
CA GLU A 88 7.49 5.52 2.09
C GLU A 88 7.03 6.93 2.46
N GLU A 89 6.94 7.87 1.51
CA GLU A 89 6.55 9.25 1.78
C GLU A 89 5.16 9.41 2.39
N VAL A 90 4.18 8.60 1.98
CA VAL A 90 2.86 8.61 2.61
C VAL A 90 2.97 8.14 4.06
N LEU A 91 3.64 7.01 4.32
CA LEU A 91 3.85 6.54 5.69
C LEU A 91 4.67 7.56 6.50
N LEU A 92 5.62 8.25 5.88
CA LEU A 92 6.38 9.34 6.48
C LEU A 92 5.49 10.57 6.78
N ALA A 93 4.53 10.92 5.92
CA ALA A 93 3.52 11.94 6.20
C ALA A 93 2.74 11.63 7.48
N TYR A 94 2.53 10.34 7.74
CA TYR A 94 1.83 9.83 8.90
C TYR A 94 2.79 9.30 9.99
N GLN A 95 4.10 9.61 9.94
CA GLN A 95 5.22 9.12 10.79
C GLN A 95 4.97 9.10 12.31
N MET A 96 3.92 9.77 12.78
CA MET A 96 3.27 9.41 14.02
C MET A 96 2.90 7.91 14.08
N ILE A 97 2.97 7.09 13.03
CA ILE A 97 2.59 5.66 13.02
C ILE A 97 3.15 4.85 14.20
N PRO A 98 4.46 4.82 14.54
CA PRO A 98 4.95 4.11 15.72
C PRO A 98 4.41 4.72 17.01
N GLU A 99 4.36 6.04 17.10
CA GLU A 99 3.84 6.75 18.27
C GLU A 99 2.33 6.60 18.41
N LYS A 100 1.60 6.43 17.31
CA LYS A 100 0.14 6.26 17.19
C LYS A 100 -0.23 4.83 17.52
N TYR A 101 0.55 3.84 17.07
CA TYR A 101 0.42 2.46 17.55
C TYR A 101 0.77 2.36 19.03
N ARG A 102 1.83 3.04 19.50
CA ARG A 102 2.17 3.12 20.93
C ARG A 102 1.07 3.78 21.76
N GLN A 103 0.56 4.93 21.31
CA GLN A 103 -0.50 5.67 22.00
C GLN A 103 -1.82 4.89 21.97
N LYS A 104 -2.22 4.32 20.83
CA LYS A 104 -3.38 3.41 20.77
C LYS A 104 -3.17 2.22 21.71
N PHE A 105 -2.00 1.58 21.68
CA PHE A 105 -1.69 0.48 22.59
C PHE A 105 -1.81 0.90 24.05
N ARG A 106 -1.30 2.07 24.45
CA ARG A 106 -1.39 2.56 25.84
C ARG A 106 -2.81 3.00 26.23
N ASN A 107 -3.53 3.64 25.32
CA ASN A 107 -4.83 4.26 25.58
C ASN A 107 -6.02 3.33 25.30
N GLN A 108 -5.82 2.19 24.65
CA GLN A 108 -6.89 1.24 24.37
C GLN A 108 -7.41 0.65 25.68
N LYS A 109 -8.70 0.88 25.92
CA LYS A 109 -9.47 0.34 27.03
C LYS A 109 -10.37 -0.78 26.54
N PHE A 110 -10.66 -1.71 27.45
CA PHE A 110 -11.63 -2.75 27.24
C PHE A 110 -12.98 -2.13 26.87
N GLN A 111 -13.62 -2.62 25.81
CA GLN A 111 -14.95 -2.16 25.40
C GLN A 111 -16.03 -3.04 26.00
N ASP A 112 -17.18 -2.47 26.34
CA ASP A 112 -18.32 -3.24 26.84
C ASP A 112 -18.82 -4.21 25.74
N GLY A 113 -18.87 -5.50 26.07
CA GLY A 113 -19.19 -6.58 25.12
C GLY A 113 -18.00 -7.17 24.37
N GLN A 114 -16.78 -6.67 24.58
CA GLN A 114 -15.57 -7.28 24.04
C GLN A 114 -15.16 -8.50 24.87
N THR A 115 -14.64 -9.55 24.23
CA THR A 115 -14.04 -10.67 24.96
C THR A 115 -12.58 -10.38 25.33
N LEU A 116 -12.08 -11.00 26.40
CA LEU A 116 -10.68 -10.86 26.81
C LEU A 116 -9.69 -11.27 25.70
N THR A 117 -10.06 -12.30 24.92
CA THR A 117 -9.26 -12.78 23.79
C THR A 117 -9.19 -11.75 22.65
N GLU A 118 -10.31 -11.12 22.29
CA GLU A 118 -10.33 -10.05 21.28
C GLU A 118 -9.48 -8.86 21.71
N PHE A 119 -9.63 -8.43 22.96
CA PHE A 119 -8.83 -7.33 23.51
C PHE A 119 -7.33 -7.65 23.51
N GLY A 120 -6.96 -8.87 23.91
CA GLY A 120 -5.57 -9.34 23.88
C GLY A 120 -4.99 -9.38 22.45
N ASN A 121 -5.78 -9.87 21.49
CA ASN A 121 -5.37 -9.93 20.08
C ASN A 121 -5.18 -8.53 19.47
N GLU A 122 -6.06 -7.58 19.77
CA GLU A 122 -5.92 -6.19 19.33
C GLU A 122 -4.70 -5.50 19.95
N LYS A 123 -4.49 -5.68 21.26
CA LYS A 123 -3.28 -5.19 21.95
C LYS A 123 -2.02 -5.76 21.33
N LEU A 124 -1.99 -7.07 21.06
CA LEU A 124 -0.85 -7.74 20.44
C LEU A 124 -0.61 -7.24 19.01
N PHE A 125 -1.68 -7.01 18.24
CA PHE A 125 -1.60 -6.44 16.89
C PHE A 125 -0.97 -5.03 16.92
N LEU A 126 -1.45 -4.15 17.79
CA LEU A 126 -0.90 -2.80 17.95
C LEU A 126 0.56 -2.82 18.41
N PHE A 127 0.91 -3.71 19.34
CA PHE A 127 2.29 -3.89 19.79
C PHE A 127 3.21 -4.35 18.64
N LYS A 128 2.82 -5.40 17.90
CA LYS A 128 3.59 -5.89 16.74
C LYS A 128 3.79 -4.78 15.70
N LYS A 129 2.74 -4.02 15.40
CA LYS A 129 2.80 -2.87 14.48
C LYS A 129 3.73 -1.76 15.00
N TRP A 130 3.69 -1.43 16.29
CA TRP A 130 4.61 -0.48 16.90
C TRP A 130 6.07 -0.94 16.79
N VAL A 131 6.38 -2.17 17.18
CA VAL A 131 7.75 -2.72 17.13
C VAL A 131 8.29 -2.79 15.69
N CYS A 132 7.49 -3.29 14.75
CA CYS A 132 7.89 -3.37 13.34
C CYS A 132 8.10 -1.98 12.72
N SER A 133 7.27 -0.99 13.07
CA SER A 133 7.41 0.39 12.56
C SER A 133 8.61 1.15 13.13
N LYS A 134 9.23 0.67 14.23
CA LYS A 134 10.51 1.19 14.74
C LYS A 134 11.74 0.56 14.08
N GLY A 135 11.58 -0.39 13.15
CA GLY A 135 12.70 -1.12 12.55
C GLY A 135 13.41 -2.05 13.53
N VAL A 136 12.80 -2.31 14.69
CA VAL A 136 13.37 -3.14 15.75
C VAL A 136 12.95 -4.59 15.47
N ASN A 137 13.75 -5.29 14.69
CA ASN A 137 13.49 -6.67 14.31
C ASN A 137 13.74 -7.61 15.52
N LYS A 138 12.75 -7.73 16.41
CA LYS A 138 12.74 -8.60 17.61
C LYS A 138 13.71 -8.25 18.75
N ASP A 139 14.40 -7.11 18.69
CA ASP A 139 15.28 -6.64 19.76
C ASP A 139 14.54 -5.71 20.75
N TYR A 140 13.76 -6.31 21.64
CA TYR A 140 12.88 -5.59 22.58
C TYR A 140 13.63 -4.68 23.57
N ASN A 141 14.96 -4.73 23.64
CA ASN A 141 15.78 -3.87 24.50
C ASN A 141 15.90 -2.43 23.98
N LYS A 142 15.41 -2.14 22.76
CA LYS A 142 15.45 -0.82 22.13
C LYS A 142 14.10 -0.08 22.17
N LEU A 143 13.13 -0.57 22.93
CA LEU A 143 11.79 0.00 23.10
C LEU A 143 11.69 1.01 24.24
#